data_AF-A0A963MEV8-F1
#
_entry.id   AF-A0A963MEV8-F1
#
_cell.length_a   1.000
_cell.length_b   1.000
_cell.length_c   1.000
_cell.angle_alpha   90.00
_cell.angle_beta   90.00
_cell.angle_gamma   90.00
#
_symmetry.space_group_name_H-M   'P 1'
#
loop_
_entity.id
_entity.type
_entity.pdbx_description
1 polymer ?
#
loop_
_entity_poly.entity_id
_entity_poly.type
_entity_poly.pdbx_seq_one_letter_code
_entity_poly.pdbx_strand_id
1 'polypeptide(L)'
;GTTVNARDKRAYSAMSYIYKSMVAGQSSNQGDIVLDKAINAGAVYEHRLKGGVRDTDGRKIQSNWVSVSMAAPAALVGEDLAVRDALNNSANADRIANPDNLKYSEAMRTLFIGEDSGNHVNNFLWAYSVDTGVLSRIMSCPSGAESTGLHAVDDVNGFTYIMSNFQHP
;
A
#
# COMPACT_ATOMS: atom_id res chain seq x y z
N GLY A 1 -2.65 -3.03 5.97
CA GLY A 1 -3.33 -4.13 5.23
C GLY A 1 -2.42 -4.88 4.26
N THR A 2 -2.84 -6.08 3.81
CA THR A 2 -2.13 -6.91 2.82
C THR A 2 -3.09 -7.58 1.84
N THR A 3 -2.65 -7.88 0.61
CA THR A 3 -3.45 -8.59 -0.40
C THR A 3 -2.57 -9.36 -1.40
N VAL A 4 -3.14 -10.23 -2.23
CA VAL A 4 -2.41 -11.11 -3.14
C VAL A 4 -2.97 -11.03 -4.56
N ASN A 5 -2.08 -10.87 -5.53
CA ASN A 5 -2.31 -11.15 -6.95
C ASN A 5 -1.79 -12.56 -7.21
N ALA A 6 -2.72 -13.52 -7.30
CA ALA A 6 -2.38 -14.93 -7.38
C ALA A 6 -1.81 -15.29 -8.75
N ARG A 7 -2.37 -14.70 -9.82
CA ARG A 7 -1.95 -14.94 -11.20
C ARG A 7 -0.48 -14.59 -11.43
N ASP A 8 -0.03 -13.45 -10.93
CA ASP A 8 1.32 -12.95 -11.18
C ASP A 8 2.31 -13.30 -10.05
N LYS A 9 1.86 -14.06 -9.05
CA LYS A 9 2.60 -14.40 -7.82
C LYS A 9 3.17 -13.16 -7.13
N ARG A 10 2.31 -12.18 -6.88
CA ARG A 10 2.64 -10.97 -6.12
C ARG A 10 1.80 -10.88 -4.85
N ALA A 11 2.40 -10.37 -3.79
CA ALA A 11 1.65 -9.87 -2.64
C ALA A 11 1.92 -8.38 -2.48
N TYR A 12 1.00 -7.67 -1.83
CA TYR A 12 1.14 -6.26 -1.53
C TYR A 12 0.98 -6.05 -0.03
N SER A 13 1.83 -5.22 0.55
CA SER A 13 1.77 -4.84 1.96
C SER A 13 1.83 -3.32 2.08
N ALA A 14 0.87 -2.76 2.81
CA ALA A 14 0.87 -1.35 3.15
C ALA A 14 1.87 -1.09 4.28
N MET A 15 2.73 -0.11 4.08
CA MET A 15 3.64 0.43 5.07
C MET A 15 3.20 1.86 5.36
N SER A 16 2.30 2.01 6.34
CA SER A 16 1.62 3.28 6.62
C SER A 16 2.63 4.40 6.92
N TYR A 17 3.67 4.15 7.71
CA TYR A 17 4.79 5.09 7.91
C TYR A 17 6.11 4.41 7.59
N ILE A 18 6.98 5.12 6.88
CA ILE A 18 8.40 4.74 6.74
C ILE A 18 9.21 5.77 7.49
N TYR A 19 9.53 5.50 8.76
CA TYR A 19 10.22 6.47 9.61
C TYR A 19 10.96 5.77 10.76
N LYS A 20 11.64 6.55 11.61
CA LYS A 20 12.22 6.10 12.88
C LYS A 20 13.05 4.82 12.72
N SER A 21 12.53 3.69 13.20
CA SER A 21 13.21 2.39 13.21
C SER A 21 13.46 1.78 11.83
N MET A 22 13.03 2.41 10.74
CA MET A 22 13.30 1.99 9.37
C MET A 22 14.39 2.82 8.67
N VAL A 23 14.87 3.89 9.28
CA VAL A 23 15.76 4.87 8.61
C VAL A 23 17.18 4.76 9.14
N ALA A 24 18.14 4.74 8.22
CA ALA A 24 19.57 4.66 8.54
C ALA A 24 20.00 5.76 9.53
N GLY A 25 20.87 5.39 10.47
CA GLY A 25 21.44 6.32 11.46
C GLY A 25 20.52 6.68 12.64
N GLN A 26 19.27 6.20 12.66
CA GLN A 26 18.40 6.33 13.83
C GLN A 26 18.74 5.27 14.88
N SER A 27 18.86 5.65 16.15
CA SER A 27 19.15 4.68 17.24
C SER A 27 18.07 3.60 17.42
N SER A 28 16.86 3.88 16.93
CA SER A 28 15.74 2.93 16.90
C SER A 28 15.80 1.94 15.74
N ASN A 29 16.67 2.15 14.75
CA ASN A 29 16.87 1.23 13.62
C ASN A 29 17.80 0.08 14.05
N GLN A 30 17.19 -1.01 14.53
CA GLN A 30 17.88 -2.23 14.97
C GLN A 30 17.50 -3.46 14.13
N GLY A 31 16.69 -3.27 13.08
CA GLY A 31 16.16 -4.35 12.26
C GLY A 31 16.82 -4.42 10.87
N ASP A 32 16.40 -5.40 10.09
CA ASP A 32 16.97 -5.69 8.77
C ASP A 32 16.50 -4.72 7.66
N ILE A 33 15.50 -3.89 7.94
CA ILE A 33 15.00 -2.87 7.00
C ILE A 33 15.68 -1.54 7.30
N VAL A 34 16.52 -1.10 6.37
CA VAL A 34 17.29 0.14 6.48
C VAL A 34 17.11 0.94 5.20
N LEU A 35 16.45 2.09 5.31
CA LEU A 35 16.19 3.00 4.20
C LEU A 35 16.94 4.32 4.43
N ASP A 36 17.39 4.95 3.35
CA ASP A 36 18.24 6.15 3.43
C ASP A 36 17.49 7.38 3.96
N LYS A 37 16.16 7.40 3.80
CA LYS A 37 15.33 8.53 4.23
C LYS A 37 13.96 8.08 4.73
N ALA A 38 13.39 8.92 5.59
CA ALA A 38 11.99 8.80 5.98
C ALA A 38 11.06 9.15 4.81
N ILE A 39 9.90 8.52 4.81
CA ILE A 39 8.71 8.85 4.03
C ILE A 39 7.54 8.72 5.00
N ASN A 40 7.16 9.82 5.64
CA ASN A 40 6.08 9.86 6.62
C ASN A 40 4.73 9.54 5.98
N ALA A 41 4.57 9.81 4.68
CA ALA A 41 3.45 9.38 3.86
C ALA A 41 3.45 7.87 3.55
N GLY A 42 4.49 7.13 3.89
CA GLY A 42 4.53 5.67 3.70
C GLY A 42 4.58 5.22 2.23
N ALA A 43 4.29 3.94 2.01
CA ALA A 43 4.28 3.31 0.69
C ALA A 43 3.50 1.98 0.71
N VAL A 44 3.17 1.46 -0.48
CA VAL A 44 2.78 0.05 -0.65
C VAL A 44 3.93 -0.73 -1.29
N TYR A 45 4.39 -1.77 -0.62
CA TYR A 45 5.42 -2.68 -1.13
C TYR A 45 4.78 -3.83 -1.89
N GLU A 46 5.30 -4.09 -3.09
CA GLU A 46 5.05 -5.32 -3.82
C GLU A 46 6.10 -6.36 -3.43
N HIS A 47 5.65 -7.56 -3.11
CA HIS A 47 6.46 -8.74 -2.85
C HIS A 47 6.42 -9.68 -4.06
N ARG A 48 7.58 -10.17 -4.49
CA ARG A 48 7.67 -11.24 -5.48
C ARG A 48 7.63 -12.59 -4.77
N LEU A 49 6.68 -13.44 -5.14
CA LEU A 49 6.49 -14.75 -4.51
C LEU A 49 7.01 -15.89 -5.40
N LYS A 50 7.61 -16.91 -4.79
CA LYS A 50 8.08 -18.14 -5.47
C LYS A 50 7.76 -19.39 -4.68
N GLY A 51 7.62 -20.50 -5.39
CA GLY A 51 7.63 -21.84 -4.79
C GLY A 51 9.02 -22.47 -4.88
N GLY A 52 9.25 -23.53 -4.10
CA GLY A 52 10.51 -24.28 -4.15
C GLY A 52 11.73 -23.52 -3.64
N VAL A 53 11.52 -22.47 -2.86
CA VAL A 53 12.58 -21.72 -2.17
C VAL A 53 13.19 -22.60 -1.08
N ARG A 54 14.49 -22.43 -0.85
CA ARG A 54 15.23 -23.08 0.25
C ARG A 54 15.55 -22.05 1.33
N ASP A 55 15.54 -22.48 2.58
CA ASP A 55 15.99 -21.67 3.71
C ASP A 55 17.53 -21.56 3.75
N THR A 56 18.05 -20.85 4.75
CA THR A 56 19.49 -20.65 4.96
C THR A 56 20.25 -21.94 5.28
N ASP A 57 19.56 -22.99 5.72
CA ASP A 57 20.12 -24.31 5.99
C ASP A 57 19.99 -25.25 4.76
N GLY A 58 19.51 -24.74 3.62
CA GLY A 58 19.33 -25.48 2.37
C GLY A 58 18.09 -26.38 2.34
N ARG A 59 17.24 -26.38 3.37
CA ARG A 59 16.00 -27.17 3.40
C ARG A 59 14.94 -26.49 2.55
N LYS A 60 14.13 -27.28 1.84
CA LYS A 60 13.04 -26.76 1.01
C LYS A 60 11.94 -26.22 1.92
N ILE A 61 11.56 -24.96 1.73
CA ILE A 61 10.38 -24.37 2.34
C ILE A 61 9.14 -24.98 1.66
N GLN A 62 8.26 -25.62 2.43
CA GLN A 62 7.05 -26.28 1.93
C GLN A 62 5.92 -25.27 1.61
N SER A 63 6.23 -24.26 0.78
CA SER A 63 5.26 -23.26 0.32
C SER A 63 5.47 -22.93 -1.15
N ASN A 64 4.36 -22.69 -1.85
CA ASN A 64 4.36 -22.19 -3.23
C ASN A 64 4.41 -20.66 -3.34
N TRP A 65 4.43 -19.98 -2.18
CA TRP A 65 4.17 -18.54 -2.01
C TRP A 65 5.16 -17.89 -1.03
N VAL A 66 6.45 -18.13 -1.21
CA VAL A 66 7.51 -17.53 -0.39
C VAL A 66 7.91 -16.18 -0.99
N SER A 67 7.85 -15.11 -0.19
CA SER A 67 8.40 -13.80 -0.58
C SER A 67 9.91 -13.87 -0.69
N VAL A 68 10.45 -13.63 -1.88
CA VAL A 68 11.90 -13.68 -2.13
C VAL A 68 12.53 -12.30 -2.32
N SER A 69 11.70 -11.27 -2.52
CA SER A 69 12.12 -9.87 -2.62
C SER A 69 10.89 -8.98 -2.49
N MET A 70 11.09 -7.74 -2.07
CA MET A 70 10.05 -6.71 -2.09
C MET A 70 10.61 -5.37 -2.58
N ALA A 71 9.76 -4.58 -3.23
CA ALA A 71 10.05 -3.21 -3.63
C ALA A 71 8.74 -2.43 -3.74
N ALA A 72 8.77 -1.13 -3.50
CA ALA A 72 7.62 -0.27 -3.75
C ALA A 72 7.63 0.22 -5.21
N PRO A 73 6.59 -0.03 -6.01
CA PRO A 73 6.43 0.62 -7.31
C PRO A 73 6.43 2.14 -7.12
N ALA A 74 7.04 2.90 -8.03
CA ALA A 74 7.22 4.35 -7.87
C ALA A 74 5.90 5.11 -7.68
N ALA A 75 4.81 4.66 -8.33
CA ALA A 75 3.49 5.24 -8.17
C ALA A 75 2.87 4.98 -6.78
N LEU A 76 3.38 3.98 -6.05
CA LEU A 76 2.89 3.54 -4.74
C LEU A 76 3.81 3.98 -3.59
N VAL A 77 4.66 4.97 -3.83
CA VAL A 77 5.46 5.63 -2.80
C VAL A 77 4.83 6.99 -2.52
N GLY A 78 4.48 7.24 -1.26
CA GLY A 78 3.99 8.54 -0.83
C GLY A 78 5.08 9.61 -0.90
N GLU A 79 4.67 10.87 -0.87
CA GLU A 79 5.58 12.00 -0.97
C GLU A 79 5.30 13.00 0.13
N ASP A 80 6.27 13.17 1.03
CA ASP A 80 6.23 14.20 2.07
C ASP A 80 6.47 15.58 1.47
N LEU A 81 5.68 16.57 1.88
CA LEU A 81 5.89 17.96 1.51
C LEU A 81 6.82 18.64 2.54
N ALA A 82 7.78 19.43 2.05
CA ALA A 82 8.65 20.24 2.91
C ALA A 82 7.87 21.36 3.63
N VAL A 83 6.83 21.87 3.00
CA VAL A 83 5.89 22.87 3.54
C VAL A 83 4.49 22.40 3.23
N ARG A 84 3.57 22.56 4.18
CA ARG A 84 2.19 22.17 3.98
C ARG A 84 1.56 22.94 2.81
N ASP A 85 0.67 22.28 2.08
CA ASP A 85 -0.04 22.91 0.97
C ASP A 85 -1.17 23.85 1.45
N ALA A 86 -1.91 24.43 0.52
CA ALA A 86 -3.01 25.37 0.82
C ALA A 86 -4.17 24.72 1.60
N LEU A 87 -4.30 23.40 1.55
CA LEU A 87 -5.29 22.64 2.31
C LEU A 87 -4.72 22.11 3.62
N ASN A 88 -3.47 22.47 3.96
CA ASN A 88 -2.76 22.05 5.17
C ASN A 88 -2.35 20.57 5.16
N ASN A 89 -2.24 19.94 3.99
CA ASN A 89 -1.65 18.60 3.85
C ASN A 89 -0.15 18.66 4.09
N SER A 90 0.42 17.66 4.76
CA SER A 90 1.88 17.44 4.85
C SER A 90 2.39 16.38 3.89
N ALA A 91 1.51 15.71 3.13
CA ALA A 91 1.86 14.85 2.01
C ALA A 91 1.25 15.38 0.70
N ASN A 92 1.88 15.04 -0.42
CA ASN A 92 1.41 15.43 -1.76
C ASN A 92 0.07 14.76 -2.06
N ALA A 93 -0.98 15.57 -2.22
CA ALA A 93 -2.33 15.07 -2.47
C ALA A 93 -2.44 14.16 -3.70
N ASP A 94 -1.58 14.32 -4.72
CA ASP A 94 -1.59 13.51 -5.94
C ASP A 94 -0.86 12.16 -5.81
N ARG A 95 -0.41 11.83 -4.60
CA ARG A 95 0.19 10.54 -4.23
C ARG A 95 -0.59 9.91 -3.09
N ILE A 96 -0.33 8.64 -2.82
CA ILE A 96 -0.87 7.99 -1.62
C ILE A 96 -0.22 8.58 -0.37
N ALA A 97 -0.97 8.66 0.74
CA ALA A 97 -0.43 8.94 2.06
C ALA A 97 -0.99 7.97 3.10
N ASN A 98 -0.10 7.40 3.91
CA ASN A 98 -0.37 6.42 4.95
C ASN A 98 -1.36 5.33 4.49
N PRO A 99 -1.01 4.58 3.43
CA PRO A 99 -1.87 3.49 3.00
C PRO A 99 -2.01 2.50 4.15
N ASP A 100 -3.24 2.03 4.36
CA ASP A 100 -3.51 0.93 5.29
C ASP A 100 -4.29 -0.16 4.57
N ASN A 101 -5.49 0.14 4.10
CA ASN A 101 -6.39 -0.85 3.55
C ASN A 101 -6.00 -1.23 2.12
N LEU A 102 -5.79 -2.52 1.86
CA LEU A 102 -5.43 -3.03 0.53
C LEU A 102 -6.40 -4.12 0.08
N LYS A 103 -6.83 -4.04 -1.18
CA LYS A 103 -7.60 -5.10 -1.81
C LYS A 103 -7.28 -5.19 -3.30
N TYR A 104 -6.83 -6.36 -3.73
CA TYR A 104 -6.63 -6.63 -5.15
C TYR A 104 -7.86 -7.31 -5.77
N SER A 105 -8.25 -6.85 -6.96
CA SER A 105 -9.22 -7.51 -7.84
C SER A 105 -8.47 -8.18 -8.99
N GLU A 106 -8.66 -9.50 -9.11
CA GLU A 106 -8.04 -10.30 -10.16
C GLU A 106 -8.70 -10.01 -11.51
N ALA A 107 -10.02 -9.81 -11.54
CA ALA A 107 -10.76 -9.52 -12.77
C ALA A 107 -10.40 -8.15 -13.35
N MET A 108 -10.28 -7.13 -12.50
CA MET A 108 -9.95 -5.76 -12.93
C MET A 108 -8.45 -5.50 -13.03
N ARG A 109 -7.60 -6.43 -12.59
CA ARG A 109 -6.14 -6.25 -12.49
C ARG A 109 -5.78 -4.95 -11.78
N THR A 110 -6.48 -4.69 -10.69
CA THR A 110 -6.45 -3.40 -9.97
C THR A 110 -6.25 -3.63 -8.48
N LEU A 111 -5.25 -2.96 -7.92
CA LEU A 111 -5.02 -2.84 -6.48
C LEU A 111 -5.73 -1.58 -5.98
N PHE A 112 -6.71 -1.76 -5.10
CA PHE A 112 -7.35 -0.68 -4.36
C PHE A 112 -6.62 -0.41 -3.06
N ILE A 113 -6.48 0.88 -2.73
CA ILE A 113 -5.65 1.37 -1.62
C ILE A 113 -6.44 2.44 -0.87
N GLY A 114 -6.89 2.13 0.34
CA GLY A 114 -7.51 3.07 1.26
C GLY A 114 -6.47 3.67 2.22
N GLU A 115 -6.54 4.98 2.41
CA GLU A 115 -5.67 5.73 3.32
C GLU A 115 -6.25 5.81 4.74
N ASP A 116 -5.35 5.72 5.73
CA ASP A 116 -5.54 6.16 7.12
C ASP A 116 -4.39 7.12 7.48
N SER A 117 -4.57 8.37 7.10
CA SER A 117 -3.54 9.40 7.10
C SER A 117 -3.92 10.58 7.98
N GLY A 118 -2.96 11.00 8.79
CA GLY A 118 -2.92 12.36 9.36
C GLY A 118 -2.11 13.35 8.51
N ASN A 119 -1.55 12.92 7.38
CA ASN A 119 -0.78 13.76 6.45
C ASN A 119 -1.64 14.35 5.32
N HIS A 120 -2.74 13.71 4.98
CA HIS A 120 -3.83 14.32 4.21
C HIS A 120 -4.95 14.77 5.15
N VAL A 121 -5.54 15.94 4.89
CA VAL A 121 -6.69 16.48 5.64
C VAL A 121 -7.96 15.67 5.41
N ASN A 122 -8.08 15.05 4.24
CA ASN A 122 -9.11 14.12 3.86
C ASN A 122 -8.46 12.92 3.16
N ASN A 123 -8.78 11.72 3.62
CA ASN A 123 -8.20 10.49 3.08
C ASN A 123 -8.83 10.11 1.73
N PHE A 124 -8.06 9.39 0.92
CA PHE A 124 -8.48 8.95 -0.40
C PHE A 124 -8.61 7.42 -0.50
N LEU A 125 -9.41 7.01 -1.49
CA LEU A 125 -9.33 5.66 -2.06
C LEU A 125 -8.71 5.76 -3.44
N TRP A 126 -7.68 4.95 -3.67
CA TRP A 126 -6.98 4.87 -4.92
C TRP A 126 -7.21 3.54 -5.63
N ALA A 127 -7.14 3.57 -6.95
CA ALA A 127 -7.10 2.41 -7.84
C ALA A 127 -5.77 2.41 -8.61
N TYR A 128 -4.97 1.37 -8.44
CA TYR A 128 -3.71 1.17 -9.13
C TYR A 128 -3.81 0.00 -10.11
N SER A 129 -3.64 0.26 -11.40
CA SER A 129 -3.60 -0.79 -12.42
C SER A 129 -2.23 -1.47 -12.42
N VAL A 130 -2.19 -2.78 -12.15
CA VAL A 130 -0.91 -3.52 -12.08
C VAL A 130 -0.25 -3.72 -13.45
N ASP A 131 -1.02 -3.59 -14.54
CA ASP A 131 -0.51 -3.71 -15.91
C ASP A 131 0.11 -2.42 -16.43
N THR A 132 -0.53 -1.29 -16.13
CA THR A 132 -0.15 0.02 -16.69
C THR A 132 0.66 0.87 -15.71
N GLY A 133 0.60 0.56 -14.42
CA GLY A 133 1.22 1.36 -13.36
C GLY A 133 0.50 2.68 -13.07
N VAL A 134 -0.68 2.91 -13.66
CA VAL A 134 -1.47 4.11 -13.43
C VAL A 134 -2.14 4.04 -12.06
N LEU A 135 -1.93 5.08 -11.26
CA LEU A 135 -2.64 5.33 -10.01
C LEU A 135 -3.73 6.39 -10.24
N SER A 136 -4.96 6.10 -9.83
CA SER A 136 -6.10 7.02 -9.99
C SER A 136 -6.85 7.17 -8.67
N ARG A 137 -7.16 8.40 -8.28
CA ARG A 137 -8.02 8.69 -7.14
C ARG A 137 -9.46 8.40 -7.54
N ILE A 138 -10.16 7.56 -6.79
CA ILE A 138 -11.56 7.17 -7.09
C ILE A 138 -12.56 7.59 -6.02
N MET A 139 -12.09 7.98 -4.83
CA MET A 139 -12.93 8.53 -3.77
C MET A 139 -12.13 9.52 -2.92
N SER A 140 -12.82 10.54 -2.42
CA SER A 140 -12.36 11.41 -1.32
C SER A 140 -13.29 11.24 -0.14
N CYS A 141 -12.74 10.98 1.03
CA CYS A 141 -13.48 10.94 2.28
C CYS A 141 -13.81 12.37 2.75
N PRO A 142 -14.76 12.53 3.69
CA PRO A 142 -14.84 13.73 4.52
C PRO A 142 -13.50 13.98 5.23
N SER A 143 -13.25 15.24 5.62
CA SER A 143 -12.06 15.56 6.40
C SER A 143 -12.08 14.84 7.75
N GLY A 144 -10.92 14.38 8.21
CA GLY A 144 -10.77 13.62 9.45
C GLY A 144 -11.04 12.12 9.32
N ALA A 145 -11.90 11.70 8.38
CA ALA A 145 -12.20 10.30 8.16
C ALA A 145 -11.08 9.56 7.40
N GLU A 146 -10.98 8.26 7.62
CA GLU A 146 -10.17 7.31 6.83
C GLU A 146 -11.02 6.52 5.81
N SER A 147 -10.36 5.96 4.78
CA SER A 147 -10.96 5.00 3.85
C SER A 147 -10.65 3.57 4.33
N THR A 148 -11.65 2.90 4.91
CA THR A 148 -11.50 1.54 5.45
C THR A 148 -12.60 0.60 4.96
N GLY A 149 -12.67 -0.61 5.52
CA GLY A 149 -13.66 -1.63 5.14
C GLY A 149 -13.60 -1.98 3.65
N LEU A 150 -12.40 -1.91 3.05
CA LEU A 150 -12.21 -1.96 1.62
C LEU A 150 -12.46 -3.37 1.06
N HIS A 151 -13.46 -3.49 0.19
CA HIS A 151 -13.75 -4.71 -0.55
C HIS A 151 -13.87 -4.43 -2.04
N ALA A 152 -13.40 -5.39 -2.83
CA ALA A 152 -13.66 -5.50 -4.26
C ALA A 152 -14.22 -6.90 -4.44
N VAL A 153 -15.48 -6.98 -4.87
CA VAL A 153 -16.17 -8.23 -5.16
C VAL A 153 -16.47 -8.23 -6.64
N ASP A 154 -15.80 -9.14 -7.34
CA ASP A 154 -15.93 -9.32 -8.78
C ASP A 154 -17.15 -10.21 -9.07
N ASP A 155 -17.92 -9.85 -10.10
CA ASP A 155 -18.98 -10.67 -10.70
C ASP A 155 -20.06 -11.22 -9.73
N VAL A 156 -20.70 -10.32 -8.99
CA VAL A 156 -21.94 -10.63 -8.28
C VAL A 156 -23.11 -10.31 -9.20
N ASN A 157 -23.69 -11.35 -9.80
CA ASN A 157 -24.78 -11.25 -10.77
C ASN A 157 -24.44 -10.35 -11.98
N GLY A 158 -23.20 -10.41 -12.49
CA GLY A 158 -22.75 -9.58 -13.61
C GLY A 158 -22.31 -8.16 -13.23
N PHE A 159 -22.28 -7.82 -11.94
CA PHE A 159 -21.81 -6.52 -11.45
C PHE A 159 -20.57 -6.67 -10.58
N THR A 160 -19.69 -5.67 -10.67
CA THR A 160 -18.52 -5.54 -9.80
C THR A 160 -18.78 -4.44 -8.77
N TYR A 161 -18.50 -4.74 -7.51
CA TYR A 161 -18.70 -3.80 -6.40
C TYR A 161 -17.36 -3.46 -5.77
N ILE A 162 -17.08 -2.16 -5.66
CA ILE A 162 -16.01 -1.62 -4.82
C ILE A 162 -16.70 -0.96 -3.63
N MET A 163 -16.38 -1.43 -2.43
CA MET A 163 -16.98 -0.96 -1.18
C MET A 163 -15.88 -0.37 -0.31
N SER A 164 -16.17 0.78 0.31
CA SER A 164 -15.36 1.43 1.34
C SER A 164 -16.33 2.04 2.34
N ASN A 165 -15.90 2.20 3.59
CA ASN A 165 -16.59 3.02 4.58
C ASN A 165 -15.69 4.18 5.05
N PHE A 166 -16.33 5.17 5.67
CA PHE A 166 -15.66 6.25 6.40
C PHE A 166 -15.65 5.87 7.88
N GLN A 167 -14.48 5.81 8.50
CA GLN A 167 -14.38 5.64 9.95
C GLN A 167 -14.03 6.99 10.59
N HIS A 168 -14.53 7.20 11.82
CA HIS A 168 -14.27 8.35 12.71
C HIS A 168 -14.37 9.77 12.09
N PRO A 169 -15.43 10.10 11.30
CA PRO A 169 -15.61 11.43 10.72
C PRO A 169 -15.86 12.54 11.75
#